data_AF-A0A7K6W850-F1
#
_entry.id   AF-A0A7K6W850-F1
#
_cell.length_a   1.000
_cell.length_b   1.000
_cell.length_c   1.000
_cell.angle_alpha   90.00
_cell.angle_beta   90.00
_cell.angle_gamma   90.00
#
_symmetry.space_group_name_H-M   'P 1'
#
loop_
_entity.id
_entity.type
_entity.pdbx_description
1 polymer ?
#
loop_
_entity_poly.entity_id
_entity_poly.type
_entity_poly.pdbx_seq_one_letter_code
_entity_poly.pdbx_strand_id
1 'polypeptide(L)'
;NSPTLCRLYVDAALQPIRQRWSGCIIYHYIDDILFAQQGPFSKHQIQEIRQHLATHQLVVAEEKVQSSAPWRYLGWTISQKFVTPQKLQLKTQIKTVNDAQKLLGDLQWLQPVVGIPSELLSELRPLLRGSDPTLPVTVSPRQQEVLQQITDCVTQGKVQRRSWEHPLELTLWAESTYVLGAITQSQKKTGVVGVLEWISPGIQQTKTLLQKMEILANVIKKGRERILQVDATEPALIRVPMKKESFEWFLSNSEALQEALLGLACPILTDKLVDIPLAWMGKWQWIVIPKRQIQPIAGARTVFTDAGKKSHTAAITWEEEGQWQHQILKGLRTGSLQTLELLAVIWALATMNRPLNIVMDSAYVAGVVARIEGALIKEVQNQRLFSLFNQLLQAVNSREHEYAIIHIRSHKWDVGL
;
A
#
# COMPACT_ATOMS: atom_id res chain seq x y z
N ASN A 1 16.18 25.24 27.07
CA ASN A 1 16.14 24.03 26.22
C ASN A 1 15.30 24.28 24.97
N SER A 2 15.82 25.03 24.01
CA SER A 2 15.20 25.16 22.68
C SER A 2 15.83 24.12 21.75
N PRO A 3 15.07 23.14 21.23
CA PRO A 3 15.60 22.14 20.31
C PRO A 3 16.24 22.76 19.06
N THR A 4 15.67 23.87 18.57
CA THR A 4 16.18 24.61 17.41
C THR A 4 17.55 25.22 17.68
N LEU A 5 17.73 25.88 18.83
CA LEU A 5 19.03 26.47 19.19
C LEU A 5 20.11 25.39 19.38
N CYS A 6 19.76 24.27 20.04
CA CYS A 6 20.68 23.15 20.20
C CYS A 6 21.13 22.60 18.84
N ARG A 7 20.18 22.34 17.93
CA ARG A 7 20.47 21.87 16.58
C ARG A 7 21.38 22.83 15.82
N LEU A 8 21.07 24.13 15.81
CA LEU A 8 21.88 25.14 15.11
C LEU A 8 23.29 25.25 15.70
N TYR A 9 23.43 25.16 17.01
CA TYR A 9 24.73 25.23 17.67
C TYR A 9 25.61 24.03 17.34
N VAL A 10 25.07 22.80 17.47
CA VAL A 10 25.78 21.57 17.10
C VAL A 10 26.11 21.56 15.61
N ASP A 11 25.18 22.03 14.76
CA ASP A 11 25.43 22.13 13.33
C ASP A 11 26.62 23.05 13.02
N ALA A 12 26.65 24.25 13.61
CA ALA A 12 27.73 25.21 13.46
C ALA A 12 29.08 24.64 13.94
N ALA A 13 29.10 23.92 15.06
CA ALA A 13 30.31 23.26 15.57
C ALA A 13 30.83 22.16 14.63
N LEU A 14 29.95 21.48 13.88
CA LEU A 14 30.33 20.43 12.94
C LEU A 14 30.78 20.96 11.56
N GLN A 15 30.46 22.21 11.20
CA GLN A 15 30.79 22.77 9.87
C GLN A 15 32.28 22.65 9.49
N PRO A 16 33.25 22.98 10.37
CA PRO A 16 34.68 22.86 10.01
C PRO A 16 35.09 21.41 9.71
N ILE A 17 34.54 20.44 10.45
CA ILE A 17 34.83 19.01 10.20
C ILE A 17 34.24 18.59 8.86
N ARG A 18 33.01 19.00 8.54
CA ARG A 18 32.37 18.68 7.25
C ARG A 18 33.15 19.22 6.06
N GLN A 19 33.66 20.45 6.17
CA GLN A 19 34.47 21.06 5.12
C GLN A 19 35.78 20.33 4.91
N ARG A 20 36.45 19.94 6.00
CA ARG A 20 37.74 19.25 5.95
C ARG A 20 37.62 17.79 5.52
N TRP A 21 36.53 17.12 5.87
CA TRP A 21 36.29 15.70 5.60
C TRP A 21 35.12 15.52 4.63
N SER A 22 35.26 16.02 3.42
CA SER A 22 34.21 15.99 2.39
C SER A 22 33.74 14.59 2.00
N GLY A 23 34.57 13.55 2.20
CA GLY A 23 34.20 12.15 1.99
C GLY A 23 33.50 11.48 3.19
N CYS A 24 33.29 12.20 4.29
CA CYS A 24 32.63 11.69 5.49
C CYS A 24 31.19 12.22 5.57
N ILE A 25 30.24 11.29 5.71
CA ILE A 25 28.84 11.61 5.97
C ILE A 25 28.69 11.87 7.48
N ILE A 26 28.19 13.06 7.83
CA ILE A 26 28.01 13.49 9.22
C ILE A 26 26.54 13.87 9.44
N TYR A 27 25.77 12.98 10.06
CA TYR A 27 24.41 13.25 10.50
C TYR A 27 24.37 13.62 11.97
N HIS A 28 23.54 14.59 12.33
CA HIS A 28 23.29 14.92 13.73
C HIS A 28 21.79 15.09 13.95
N TYR A 29 21.33 14.63 15.11
CA TYR A 29 19.97 14.82 15.57
C TYR A 29 20.00 15.09 17.06
N ILE A 30 19.78 16.36 17.42
CA ILE A 30 19.91 16.86 18.79
C ILE A 30 21.32 16.56 19.32
N ASP A 31 21.48 15.55 20.17
CA ASP A 31 22.72 15.14 20.83
C ASP A 31 23.39 13.90 20.20
N ASP A 32 22.68 13.18 19.33
CA ASP A 32 23.23 12.01 18.62
C ASP A 32 23.92 12.43 17.32
N ILE A 33 25.20 12.08 17.16
CA ILE A 33 25.99 12.37 15.96
C ILE A 33 26.52 11.06 15.35
N LEU A 34 26.24 10.84 14.07
CA LEU A 34 26.72 9.70 13.30
C LEU A 34 27.77 10.18 12.28
N PHE A 35 28.97 9.63 12.37
CA PHE A 35 30.05 9.79 11.39
C PHE A 35 30.18 8.50 10.58
N ALA A 36 30.19 8.60 9.25
CA ALA A 36 30.34 7.45 8.36
C ALA A 36 31.29 7.76 7.19
N GLN A 37 32.29 6.91 6.98
CA GLN A 37 33.22 6.99 5.86
C GLN A 37 33.47 5.57 5.29
N GLN A 38 34.16 5.46 4.15
CA GLN A 38 34.39 4.17 3.48
C GLN A 38 35.29 3.21 4.27
N GLY A 39 36.35 3.74 4.91
CA GLY A 39 37.29 2.98 5.74
C GLY A 39 37.03 3.13 7.24
N PRO A 40 37.66 2.30 8.09
CA PRO A 40 37.60 2.48 9.53
C PRO A 40 38.19 3.83 9.96
N PHE A 41 37.61 4.45 10.98
CA PHE A 41 38.17 5.67 11.57
C PHE A 41 39.47 5.35 12.32
N SER A 42 40.50 6.15 12.10
CA SER A 42 41.74 6.04 12.87
C SER A 42 41.57 6.60 14.29
N LYS A 43 42.40 6.16 15.23
CA LYS A 43 42.42 6.73 16.59
C LYS A 43 42.64 8.24 16.58
N HIS A 44 43.49 8.72 15.67
CA HIS A 44 43.74 10.15 15.48
C HIS A 44 42.46 10.90 15.07
N GLN A 45 41.73 10.41 14.07
CA GLN A 45 40.46 11.02 13.64
C GLN A 45 39.45 11.10 14.79
N ILE A 46 39.31 10.03 15.57
CA ILE A 46 38.39 10.00 16.71
C ILE A 46 38.80 11.06 17.76
N GLN A 47 40.10 11.15 18.07
CA GLN A 47 40.61 12.12 19.04
C GLN A 47 40.45 13.57 18.55
N GLU A 48 40.68 13.79 17.27
CA GLU A 48 40.47 15.07 16.62
C GLU A 48 39.00 15.54 16.67
N ILE A 49 38.03 14.64 16.43
CA ILE A 49 36.61 14.94 16.62
C ILE A 49 36.33 15.35 18.07
N ARG A 50 36.82 14.57 19.04
CA ARG A 50 36.59 14.84 20.47
C ARG A 50 37.17 16.19 20.89
N GLN A 51 38.39 16.49 20.46
CA GLN A 51 39.04 17.77 20.77
C GLN A 51 38.31 18.94 20.13
N HIS A 52 37.92 18.81 18.86
CA HIS A 52 37.16 19.85 18.15
C HIS A 52 35.80 20.10 18.80
N LEU A 53 35.05 19.06 19.17
CA LEU A 53 33.79 19.24 19.88
C LEU A 53 33.99 19.88 21.27
N ALA A 54 35.06 19.51 21.97
CA ALA A 54 35.39 20.07 23.28
C ALA A 54 35.74 21.58 23.22
N THR A 55 36.40 22.09 22.17
CA THR A 55 36.62 23.54 22.02
C THR A 55 35.31 24.32 21.87
N HIS A 56 34.27 23.67 21.34
CA HIS A 56 32.90 24.18 21.28
C HIS A 56 32.06 23.84 22.52
N GLN A 57 32.68 23.41 23.63
CA GLN A 57 32.00 23.03 24.88
C GLN A 57 31.01 21.85 24.73
N LEU A 58 31.16 21.05 23.67
CA LEU A 58 30.40 19.82 23.45
C LEU A 58 31.23 18.62 23.95
N VAL A 59 30.88 18.10 25.12
CA VAL A 59 31.59 16.99 25.76
C VAL A 59 31.03 15.66 25.27
N VAL A 60 31.89 14.85 24.65
CA VAL A 60 31.55 13.48 24.22
C VAL A 60 31.80 12.50 25.37
N ALA A 61 30.72 11.91 25.89
CA ALA A 61 30.77 10.82 26.86
C ALA A 61 31.40 9.56 26.23
N GLU A 62 32.54 9.11 26.76
CA GLU A 62 33.33 8.04 26.16
C GLU A 62 32.59 6.71 26.13
N GLU A 63 31.80 6.45 27.17
CA GLU A 63 30.95 5.27 27.32
C GLU A 63 29.80 5.21 26.30
N LYS A 64 29.45 6.33 25.66
CA LYS A 64 28.43 6.39 24.61
C LYS A 64 28.99 6.23 23.20
N VAL A 65 30.31 6.25 23.02
CA VAL A 65 30.94 6.13 21.70
C VAL A 65 30.82 4.70 21.18
N GLN A 66 30.25 4.55 19.99
CA GLN A 66 30.08 3.26 19.32
C GLN A 66 31.01 3.15 18.11
N SER A 67 32.17 2.50 18.29
CA SER A 67 33.21 2.41 17.25
C SER A 67 33.09 1.19 16.33
N SER A 68 32.30 0.19 16.70
CA SER A 68 32.12 -1.06 15.94
C SER A 68 30.66 -1.47 15.84
N ALA A 69 30.31 -2.16 14.76
CA ALA A 69 28.98 -2.73 14.57
C ALA A 69 28.65 -3.76 15.68
N PRO A 70 27.38 -3.86 16.11
CA PRO A 70 26.24 -3.06 15.65
C PRO A 70 26.18 -1.67 16.28
N TRP A 71 25.92 -0.64 15.48
CA TRP A 71 25.71 0.73 15.93
C TRP A 71 24.23 1.00 16.19
N ARG A 72 23.93 1.83 17.18
CA ARG A 72 22.59 2.29 17.53
C ARG A 72 22.46 3.76 17.19
N TYR A 73 21.48 4.11 16.36
CA TYR A 73 21.19 5.49 15.97
C TYR A 73 19.69 5.67 15.71
N LEU A 74 19.05 6.64 16.36
CA LEU A 74 17.62 6.99 16.17
C LEU A 74 16.65 5.80 16.21
N GLY A 75 16.86 4.87 17.14
CA GLY A 75 16.02 3.67 17.29
C GLY A 75 16.33 2.52 16.33
N TRP A 76 17.34 2.67 15.47
CA TRP A 76 17.82 1.64 14.55
C TRP A 76 19.08 0.95 15.05
N THR A 77 19.23 -0.33 14.72
CA THR A 77 20.44 -1.12 14.83
C THR A 77 21.05 -1.23 13.45
N ILE A 78 22.24 -0.67 13.27
CA ILE A 78 22.97 -0.63 12.01
C ILE A 78 24.11 -1.64 12.11
N SER A 79 24.09 -2.65 11.26
CA SER A 79 25.20 -3.58 11.08
C SER A 79 26.00 -3.22 9.84
N GLN A 80 27.06 -3.98 9.54
CA GLN A 80 27.82 -3.77 8.32
C GLN A 80 26.98 -3.94 7.05
N LYS A 81 25.96 -4.81 7.07
CA LYS A 81 25.14 -5.14 5.88
C LYS A 81 23.71 -4.60 5.97
N PHE A 82 23.10 -4.66 7.14
CA PHE A 82 21.66 -4.42 7.33
C PHE A 82 21.36 -3.36 8.38
N VAL A 83 20.20 -2.74 8.25
CA VAL A 83 19.56 -1.90 9.26
C VAL A 83 18.29 -2.61 9.73
N THR A 84 18.12 -2.71 11.05
CA THR A 84 16.96 -3.33 11.70
C THR A 84 16.45 -2.48 12.86
N PRO A 85 15.21 -2.67 13.32
CA PRO A 85 14.71 -2.01 14.54
C PRO A 85 15.52 -2.39 15.79
N GLN A 86 15.68 -1.47 16.75
CA GLN A 86 16.29 -1.81 18.06
C GLN A 86 15.37 -2.66 18.94
N LYS A 87 14.07 -2.39 18.91
CA LYS A 87 13.05 -3.13 19.66
C LYS A 87 12.33 -4.08 18.71
N LEU A 88 12.67 -5.37 18.79
CA LEU A 88 12.01 -6.40 17.97
C LEU A 88 10.70 -6.90 18.60
N GLN A 89 10.49 -6.70 19.91
CA GLN A 89 9.27 -7.13 20.60
C GLN A 89 8.21 -6.02 20.59
N LEU A 90 7.16 -6.24 19.81
CA LEU A 90 5.97 -5.39 19.81
C LEU A 90 5.13 -5.64 21.07
N LYS A 91 4.63 -4.56 21.68
CA LYS A 91 3.64 -4.66 22.75
C LYS A 91 2.25 -4.91 22.16
N THR A 92 1.91 -6.17 21.97
CA THR A 92 0.64 -6.59 21.34
C THR A 92 -0.52 -6.72 22.34
N GLN A 93 -0.28 -6.54 23.64
CA GLN A 93 -1.32 -6.49 24.66
C GLN A 93 -2.00 -5.12 24.67
N ILE A 94 -3.04 -4.96 23.85
CA ILE A 94 -3.80 -3.72 23.72
C ILE A 94 -5.01 -3.79 24.66
N LYS A 95 -5.04 -2.93 25.68
CA LYS A 95 -6.18 -2.84 26.63
C LYS A 95 -6.95 -1.53 26.48
N THR A 96 -6.27 -0.46 26.07
CA THR A 96 -6.84 0.89 25.97
C THR A 96 -6.60 1.51 24.60
N VAL A 97 -7.35 2.58 24.28
CA VAL A 97 -7.12 3.40 23.08
C VAL A 97 -5.68 3.93 23.03
N ASN A 98 -5.10 4.33 24.16
CA ASN A 98 -3.70 4.78 24.26
C ASN A 98 -2.70 3.68 23.88
N ASP A 99 -2.96 2.43 24.29
CA ASP A 99 -2.10 1.31 23.91
C ASP A 99 -2.14 1.10 22.38
N ALA A 100 -3.33 1.19 21.79
CA ALA A 100 -3.50 1.11 20.34
C ALA A 100 -2.79 2.26 19.62
N GLN A 101 -2.90 3.49 20.11
CA GLN A 101 -2.24 4.68 19.56
C GLN A 101 -0.71 4.52 19.56
N LYS A 102 -0.13 4.09 20.68
CA LYS A 102 1.31 3.85 20.79
C LYS A 102 1.78 2.77 19.82
N LEU A 103 1.06 1.64 19.78
CA LEU A 103 1.40 0.56 18.87
C LEU A 103 1.31 1.01 17.41
N LEU A 104 0.22 1.65 16.97
CA LEU A 104 0.10 2.11 15.59
C LEU A 104 1.15 3.17 15.23
N GLY A 105 1.55 4.03 16.17
CA GLY A 105 2.65 4.97 15.98
C GLY A 105 4.00 4.26 15.78
N ASP A 106 4.31 3.28 16.64
CA ASP A 106 5.52 2.46 16.51
C ASP A 106 5.52 1.70 15.16
N LEU A 107 4.40 1.09 14.77
CA LEU A 107 4.31 0.34 13.52
C LEU A 107 4.48 1.22 12.27
N GLN A 108 3.94 2.43 12.28
CA GLN A 108 4.14 3.40 11.21
C GLN A 108 5.62 3.80 11.08
N TRP A 109 6.30 4.02 12.21
CA TRP A 109 7.73 4.32 12.23
C TRP A 109 8.57 3.16 11.68
N LEU A 110 8.19 1.93 11.97
CA LEU A 110 8.92 0.74 11.52
C LEU A 110 8.70 0.42 10.03
N GLN A 111 7.58 0.86 9.45
CA GLN A 111 7.13 0.51 8.11
C GLN A 111 8.21 0.59 7.01
N PRO A 112 9.04 1.66 6.91
CA PRO A 112 10.07 1.77 5.87
C PRO A 112 11.20 0.74 5.98
N VAL A 113 11.38 0.10 7.15
CA VAL A 113 12.46 -0.86 7.39
C VAL A 113 11.97 -2.30 7.38
N VAL A 114 10.76 -2.54 7.90
CA VAL A 114 10.25 -3.92 8.03
C VAL A 114 9.24 -4.31 6.96
N GLY A 115 8.73 -3.35 6.19
CA GLY A 115 7.86 -3.62 5.05
C GLY A 115 6.42 -3.95 5.42
N ILE A 116 5.87 -3.38 6.50
CA ILE A 116 4.48 -3.65 6.90
C ILE A 116 3.50 -3.11 5.83
N PRO A 117 2.58 -3.92 5.27
CA PRO A 117 1.53 -3.43 4.40
C PRO A 117 0.55 -2.49 5.12
N SER A 118 0.14 -1.41 4.46
CA SER A 118 -0.76 -0.40 5.05
C SER A 118 -2.15 -0.96 5.35
N GLU A 119 -2.54 -2.03 4.66
CA GLU A 119 -3.80 -2.75 4.81
C GLU A 119 -3.84 -3.49 6.15
N LEU A 120 -2.73 -4.10 6.58
CA LEU A 120 -2.63 -4.69 7.92
C LEU A 120 -2.79 -3.62 9.00
N LEU A 121 -2.19 -2.44 8.82
CA LEU A 121 -2.39 -1.31 9.73
C LEU A 121 -3.83 -0.80 9.73
N SER A 122 -4.50 -0.86 8.57
CA SER A 122 -5.89 -0.41 8.44
C SER A 122 -6.85 -1.29 9.24
N GLU A 123 -6.63 -2.60 9.33
CA GLU A 123 -7.42 -3.54 10.14
C GLU A 123 -7.38 -3.22 11.64
N LEU A 124 -6.30 -2.58 12.11
CA LEU A 124 -6.14 -2.18 13.51
C LEU A 124 -6.75 -0.81 13.82
N ARG A 125 -7.10 -0.01 12.82
CA ARG A 125 -7.66 1.34 13.03
C ARG A 125 -8.96 1.41 13.81
N PRO A 126 -9.88 0.44 13.73
CA PRO A 126 -11.07 0.45 14.58
C PRO A 126 -10.73 0.52 16.08
N LEU A 127 -9.54 0.09 16.51
CA LEU A 127 -9.05 0.22 17.89
C LEU A 127 -8.76 1.67 18.31
N LEU A 128 -8.64 2.60 17.35
CA LEU A 128 -8.43 4.02 17.60
C LEU A 128 -9.74 4.80 17.75
N ARG A 129 -10.91 4.14 17.67
CA ARG A 129 -12.21 4.81 17.82
C ARG A 129 -12.41 5.23 19.28
N GLY A 130 -12.50 6.55 19.51
CA GLY A 130 -12.74 7.14 20.83
C GLY A 130 -11.95 8.43 21.00
N SER A 131 -12.46 9.37 21.80
CA SER A 131 -11.76 10.62 22.11
C SER A 131 -10.94 10.56 23.39
N ASP A 132 -11.24 9.60 24.28
CA ASP A 132 -10.54 9.41 25.55
C ASP A 132 -9.53 8.24 25.43
N PRO A 133 -8.21 8.49 25.61
CA PRO A 133 -7.17 7.48 25.52
C PRO A 133 -7.28 6.34 26.54
N THR A 134 -8.04 6.51 27.63
CA THR A 134 -8.18 5.51 28.70
C THR A 134 -9.27 4.49 28.43
N LEU A 135 -10.11 4.73 27.42
CA LEU A 135 -11.23 3.83 27.10
C LEU A 135 -10.73 2.42 26.77
N PRO A 136 -11.40 1.38 27.30
CA PRO A 136 -11.05 0.00 27.01
C PRO A 136 -11.36 -0.33 25.56
N VAL A 137 -10.52 -1.17 24.95
CA VAL A 137 -10.71 -1.68 23.59
C VAL A 137 -10.64 -3.21 23.57
N THR A 138 -11.45 -3.82 22.70
CA THR A 138 -11.45 -5.27 22.51
C THR A 138 -10.81 -5.59 21.16
N VAL A 139 -9.76 -6.39 21.19
CA VAL A 139 -9.09 -6.89 19.99
C VAL A 139 -9.86 -8.10 19.46
N SER A 140 -10.35 -8.02 18.23
CA SER A 140 -11.06 -9.15 17.59
C SER A 140 -10.10 -10.29 17.22
N PRO A 141 -10.60 -11.53 17.01
CA PRO A 141 -9.76 -12.64 16.54
C PRO A 141 -9.01 -12.31 15.24
N ARG A 142 -9.68 -11.62 14.31
CA ARG A 142 -9.05 -11.16 13.06
C ARG A 142 -7.91 -10.18 13.32
N GLN A 143 -8.08 -9.25 14.26
CA GLN A 143 -7.03 -8.30 14.60
C GLN A 143 -5.85 -8.98 15.31
N GLN A 144 -6.08 -10.06 16.07
CA GLN A 144 -5.02 -10.88 16.64
C GLN A 144 -4.19 -11.57 15.55
N GLU A 145 -4.83 -12.13 14.52
CA GLU A 145 -4.12 -12.70 13.35
C GLU A 145 -3.27 -11.64 12.64
N VAL A 146 -3.82 -10.44 12.44
CA VAL A 146 -3.11 -9.31 11.81
C VAL A 146 -1.91 -8.89 12.65
N LEU A 147 -2.04 -8.82 13.97
CA LEU A 147 -0.93 -8.52 14.88
C LEU A 147 0.19 -9.57 14.79
N GLN A 148 -0.16 -10.84 14.61
CA GLN A 148 0.83 -11.90 14.40
C GLN A 148 1.58 -11.71 13.07
N GLN A 149 0.86 -11.44 11.97
CA GLN A 149 1.48 -11.16 10.66
C GLN A 149 2.44 -9.96 10.73
N ILE A 150 2.03 -8.89 11.42
CA ILE A 150 2.88 -7.70 11.63
C ILE A 150 4.12 -8.05 12.48
N THR A 151 3.97 -8.92 13.48
CA THR A 151 5.09 -9.38 14.30
C THR A 151 6.10 -10.16 13.47
N ASP A 152 5.64 -10.99 12.54
CA ASP A 152 6.49 -11.72 11.60
C ASP A 152 7.24 -10.73 10.68
N CYS A 153 6.56 -9.69 10.18
CA CYS A 153 7.18 -8.62 9.41
C CYS A 153 8.31 -7.94 10.22
N VAL A 154 8.04 -7.56 11.47
CA VAL A 154 9.03 -6.88 12.33
C VAL A 154 10.22 -7.78 12.67
N THR A 155 9.98 -9.08 12.86
CA THR A 155 11.03 -10.03 13.23
C THR A 155 11.96 -10.34 12.06
N GLN A 156 11.41 -10.47 10.85
CA GLN A 156 12.18 -10.82 9.65
C GLN A 156 12.68 -9.57 8.89
N GLY A 157 12.00 -8.45 9.08
CA GLY A 157 12.18 -7.20 8.37
C GLY A 157 13.56 -6.60 8.58
N LYS A 158 14.27 -6.42 7.48
CA LYS A 158 15.57 -5.79 7.42
C LYS A 158 15.75 -5.12 6.07
N VAL A 159 16.47 -4.00 6.08
CA VAL A 159 16.92 -3.34 4.85
C VAL A 159 18.43 -3.36 4.77
N GLN A 160 18.96 -3.31 3.56
CA GLN A 160 20.37 -3.23 3.28
C GLN A 160 20.86 -1.79 3.32
N ARG A 161 22.16 -1.61 3.51
CA ARG A 161 22.81 -0.32 3.31
C ARG A 161 22.97 -0.04 1.82
N ARG A 162 22.77 1.22 1.43
CA ARG A 162 22.99 1.70 0.06
C ARG A 162 24.44 1.46 -0.38
N SER A 163 24.61 0.94 -1.58
CA SER A 163 25.87 0.98 -2.33
C SER A 163 25.88 2.20 -3.27
N TRP A 164 26.97 2.96 -3.28
CA TRP A 164 27.14 4.08 -4.22
C TRP A 164 27.48 3.63 -5.65
N GLU A 165 27.84 2.37 -5.84
CA GLU A 165 28.22 1.81 -7.15
C GLU A 165 27.01 1.38 -7.99
N HIS A 166 25.82 1.39 -7.40
CA HIS A 166 24.60 0.90 -8.05
C HIS A 166 23.53 1.99 -8.02
N PRO A 167 22.78 2.19 -9.10
CA PRO A 167 21.69 3.15 -9.11
C PRO A 167 20.54 2.67 -8.21
N LEU A 168 19.65 3.59 -7.85
CA LEU A 168 18.42 3.28 -7.15
C LEU A 168 17.35 2.79 -8.15
N GLU A 169 16.68 1.72 -7.79
CA GLU A 169 15.59 1.11 -8.56
C GLU A 169 14.32 1.11 -7.71
N LEU A 170 13.16 0.95 -8.34
CA LEU A 170 11.88 0.79 -7.65
C LEU A 170 11.26 -0.56 -7.99
N THR A 171 11.00 -1.37 -6.98
CA THR A 171 10.37 -2.68 -7.17
C THR A 171 9.00 -2.69 -6.48
N LEU A 172 7.99 -3.22 -7.16
CA LEU A 172 6.64 -3.36 -6.62
C LEU A 172 6.21 -4.83 -6.53
N TRP A 173 5.45 -5.13 -5.50
CA TRP A 173 4.83 -6.43 -5.23
C TRP A 173 3.33 -6.25 -5.04
N ALA A 174 2.57 -7.25 -5.46
CA ALA A 174 1.13 -7.31 -5.23
C ALA A 174 0.76 -8.65 -4.61
N GLU A 175 -0.17 -8.60 -3.66
CA GLU A 175 -0.93 -9.74 -3.17
C GLU A 175 -2.41 -9.54 -3.54
N SER A 176 -3.27 -10.48 -3.18
CA SER A 176 -4.72 -10.38 -3.35
C SER A 176 -5.28 -9.10 -2.72
N THR A 177 -4.77 -8.69 -1.56
CA THR A 177 -5.34 -7.61 -0.73
C THR A 177 -4.48 -6.35 -0.60
N TYR A 178 -3.25 -6.32 -1.09
CA TYR A 178 -2.41 -5.11 -1.00
C TYR A 178 -1.34 -5.01 -2.07
N VAL A 179 -0.75 -3.82 -2.19
CA VAL A 179 0.40 -3.51 -3.04
C VAL A 179 1.46 -2.85 -2.18
N LEU A 180 2.70 -3.32 -2.29
CA LEU A 180 3.85 -2.79 -1.58
C LEU A 180 4.95 -2.45 -2.59
N GLY A 181 5.69 -1.39 -2.35
CA GLY A 181 6.88 -1.04 -3.12
C GLY A 181 8.12 -1.02 -2.24
N ALA A 182 9.29 -0.98 -2.87
CA ALA A 182 10.54 -0.71 -2.18
C ALA A 182 11.55 -0.07 -3.12
N ILE A 183 12.36 0.83 -2.57
CA ILE A 183 13.59 1.27 -3.20
C ILE A 183 14.58 0.12 -3.08
N THR A 184 15.13 -0.28 -4.21
CA THR A 184 15.97 -1.48 -4.32
C THR A 184 17.27 -1.20 -5.06
N GLN A 185 18.25 -2.09 -4.88
CA GLN A 185 19.46 -2.16 -5.70
C GLN A 185 19.68 -3.60 -6.16
N SER A 186 19.71 -3.80 -7.47
CA SER A 186 20.04 -5.10 -8.06
C SER A 186 21.55 -5.32 -8.10
N GLN A 187 22.00 -6.46 -7.58
CA GLN A 187 23.39 -6.89 -7.73
C GLN A 187 23.59 -7.60 -9.07
N LYS A 188 24.25 -6.92 -10.03
CA LYS A 188 24.44 -7.41 -11.41
C LYS A 188 24.98 -8.84 -11.53
N LYS A 189 25.82 -9.28 -10.58
CA LYS A 189 26.47 -10.61 -10.61
C LYS A 189 25.57 -11.76 -10.13
N THR A 190 24.64 -11.48 -9.23
CA THR A 190 23.83 -12.50 -8.55
C THR A 190 22.34 -12.40 -8.87
N GLY A 191 21.90 -11.26 -9.43
CA GLY A 191 20.47 -10.97 -9.66
C GLY A 191 19.69 -10.71 -8.36
N VAL A 192 20.37 -10.70 -7.22
CA VAL A 192 19.74 -10.47 -5.90
C VAL A 192 19.36 -9.01 -5.78
N VAL A 193 18.11 -8.78 -5.39
CA VAL A 193 17.54 -7.45 -5.18
C VAL A 193 17.64 -7.11 -3.70
N GLY A 194 18.52 -6.16 -3.37
CA GLY A 194 18.62 -5.60 -2.02
C GLY A 194 17.56 -4.54 -1.78
N VAL A 195 16.78 -4.68 -0.71
CA VAL A 195 15.82 -3.63 -0.31
C VAL A 195 16.53 -2.59 0.56
N LEU A 196 16.39 -1.32 0.21
CA LEU A 196 16.94 -0.19 0.98
C LEU A 196 15.87 0.49 1.84
N GLU A 197 14.67 0.64 1.32
CA GLU A 197 13.55 1.29 2.02
C GLU A 197 12.23 0.80 1.43
N TRP A 198 11.28 0.42 2.29
CA TRP A 198 9.92 0.04 1.89
C TRP A 198 9.06 1.27 1.65
N ILE A 199 8.26 1.21 0.59
CA ILE A 199 7.32 2.26 0.17
C ILE A 199 5.91 1.69 0.24
N SER A 200 5.13 2.20 1.19
CA SER A 200 3.75 1.79 1.39
C SER A 200 2.75 2.84 0.92
N PRO A 201 1.56 2.42 0.43
CA PRO A 201 0.49 3.36 0.11
C PRO A 201 0.05 4.11 1.36
N GLY A 202 -0.53 5.30 1.18
CA GLY A 202 -1.05 6.08 2.30
C GLY A 202 -2.08 5.27 3.06
N ILE A 203 -1.95 5.19 4.38
CA ILE A 203 -2.85 4.37 5.19
C ILE A 203 -4.28 4.90 5.04
N GLN A 204 -4.48 6.22 4.97
CA GLN A 204 -5.81 6.84 4.92
C GLN A 204 -6.43 6.76 3.52
N GLN A 205 -7.44 5.90 3.38
CA GLN A 205 -8.23 5.81 2.16
C GLN A 205 -9.26 6.94 2.11
N THR A 206 -9.20 7.74 1.05
CA THR A 206 -10.16 8.82 0.77
C THR A 206 -11.41 8.31 0.05
N LYS A 207 -11.25 7.27 -0.79
CA LYS A 207 -12.34 6.64 -1.56
C LYS A 207 -12.89 5.40 -0.84
N THR A 208 -14.17 5.10 -1.04
CA THR A 208 -14.80 3.86 -0.55
C THR A 208 -14.34 2.63 -1.32
N LEU A 209 -14.19 2.79 -2.63
CA LEU A 209 -13.65 1.77 -3.53
C LEU A 209 -12.33 2.32 -4.07
N LEU A 210 -11.24 1.66 -3.73
CA LEU A 210 -9.91 2.04 -4.18
C LEU A 210 -9.38 0.93 -5.08
N GLN A 211 -9.16 1.23 -6.36
CA GLN A 211 -8.70 0.20 -7.30
C GLN A 211 -7.23 -0.14 -7.06
N LYS A 212 -6.87 -1.42 -7.20
CA LYS A 212 -5.49 -1.87 -7.04
C LYS A 212 -4.49 -1.10 -7.92
N MET A 213 -4.91 -0.71 -9.12
CA MET A 213 -4.07 0.08 -10.03
C MET A 213 -3.83 1.51 -9.53
N GLU A 214 -4.81 2.14 -8.87
CA GLU A 214 -4.61 3.45 -8.24
C GLU A 214 -3.63 3.35 -7.06
N ILE A 215 -3.67 2.25 -6.30
CA ILE A 215 -2.73 1.99 -5.20
C ILE A 215 -1.32 1.81 -5.77
N LEU A 216 -1.17 0.99 -6.80
CA LEU A 216 0.10 0.74 -7.48
C LEU A 216 0.68 2.05 -8.03
N ALA A 217 -0.12 2.85 -8.72
CA ALA A 217 0.28 4.17 -9.22
C ALA A 217 0.76 5.09 -8.10
N ASN A 218 0.06 5.13 -6.96
CA ASN A 218 0.48 5.94 -5.80
C ASN A 218 1.80 5.45 -5.19
N VAL A 219 2.03 4.14 -5.13
CA VAL A 219 3.31 3.57 -4.67
C VAL A 219 4.44 3.96 -5.63
N ILE A 220 4.19 3.95 -6.94
CA ILE A 220 5.15 4.44 -7.95
C ILE A 220 5.50 5.91 -7.70
N LYS A 221 4.49 6.78 -7.60
CA LYS A 221 4.69 8.23 -7.38
C LYS A 221 5.52 8.49 -6.11
N LYS A 222 5.14 7.87 -4.99
CA LYS A 222 5.90 7.98 -3.72
C LYS A 222 7.34 7.46 -3.84
N GLY A 223 7.54 6.34 -4.52
CA GLY A 223 8.86 5.76 -4.73
C GLY A 223 9.76 6.69 -5.53
N ARG A 224 9.24 7.26 -6.62
CA ARG A 224 9.93 8.28 -7.44
C ARG A 224 10.28 9.52 -6.62
N GLU A 225 9.31 10.10 -5.92
CA GLU A 225 9.52 11.26 -5.04
C GLU A 225 10.60 10.97 -3.98
N ARG A 226 10.58 9.77 -3.39
CA ARG A 226 11.56 9.38 -2.38
C ARG A 226 12.97 9.22 -2.96
N ILE A 227 13.09 8.63 -4.15
CA ILE A 227 14.38 8.51 -4.86
C ILE A 227 14.91 9.90 -5.22
N LEU A 228 14.06 10.81 -5.71
CA LEU A 228 14.42 12.21 -5.98
C LEU A 228 14.90 12.93 -4.71
N GLN A 229 14.26 12.72 -3.55
CA GLN A 229 14.69 13.34 -2.29
C GLN A 229 16.06 12.85 -1.81
N VAL A 230 16.39 11.58 -2.04
CA VAL A 230 17.60 10.93 -1.50
C VAL A 230 18.78 11.01 -2.47
N ASP A 231 18.51 11.03 -3.77
CA ASP A 231 19.54 10.93 -4.82
C ASP A 231 19.43 12.00 -5.91
N ALA A 232 18.41 12.86 -5.88
CA ALA A 232 18.16 13.87 -6.90
C ALA A 232 18.07 13.32 -8.34
N THR A 233 17.70 12.04 -8.46
CA THR A 233 17.56 11.31 -9.72
C THR A 233 16.19 10.61 -9.80
N GLU A 234 15.81 10.19 -11.00
CA GLU A 234 14.70 9.24 -11.19
C GLU A 234 15.21 7.79 -11.01
N PRO A 235 14.32 6.83 -10.70
CA PRO A 235 14.72 5.43 -10.62
C PRO A 235 15.35 4.97 -11.94
N ALA A 236 16.45 4.23 -11.88
CA ALA A 236 17.07 3.65 -13.07
C ALA A 236 16.25 2.52 -13.70
N LEU A 237 15.28 1.99 -12.94
CA LEU A 237 14.44 0.87 -13.31
C LEU A 237 13.18 0.89 -12.45
N ILE A 238 12.02 0.56 -13.02
CA ILE A 238 10.83 0.20 -12.24
C ILE A 238 10.40 -1.21 -12.59
N ARG A 239 10.21 -2.05 -11.58
CA ARG A 239 9.67 -3.41 -11.75
C ARG A 239 8.26 -3.49 -11.21
N VAL A 240 7.34 -3.96 -12.02
CA VAL A 240 5.91 -4.04 -11.71
C VAL A 240 5.41 -5.49 -11.61
N PRO A 241 4.46 -5.80 -10.71
CA PRO A 241 3.94 -7.15 -10.51
C PRO A 241 2.85 -7.51 -11.52
N MET A 242 3.14 -7.35 -12.81
CA MET A 242 2.23 -7.67 -13.92
C MET A 242 3.01 -8.21 -15.11
N LYS A 243 2.40 -9.08 -15.90
CA LYS A 243 2.98 -9.56 -17.16
C LYS A 243 2.93 -8.46 -18.22
N LYS A 244 3.73 -8.63 -19.28
CA LYS A 244 3.85 -7.65 -20.36
C LYS A 244 2.49 -7.29 -20.97
N GLU A 245 1.67 -8.28 -21.28
CA GLU A 245 0.36 -8.07 -21.91
C GLU A 245 -0.59 -7.29 -21.00
N SER A 246 -0.56 -7.59 -19.69
CA SER A 246 -1.35 -6.86 -18.70
C SER A 246 -0.85 -5.43 -18.53
N PHE A 247 0.47 -5.22 -18.53
CA PHE A 247 1.06 -3.88 -18.45
C PHE A 247 0.64 -3.00 -19.63
N GLU A 248 0.78 -3.49 -20.86
CA GLU A 248 0.39 -2.75 -22.08
C GLU A 248 -1.10 -2.41 -22.07
N TRP A 249 -1.93 -3.35 -21.62
CA TRP A 249 -3.37 -3.10 -21.44
C TRP A 249 -3.63 -2.00 -20.40
N PHE A 250 -3.03 -2.07 -19.21
CA PHE A 250 -3.22 -1.06 -18.18
C PHE A 250 -2.65 0.31 -18.58
N LEU A 251 -1.54 0.33 -19.31
CA LEU A 251 -0.98 1.58 -19.83
C LEU A 251 -1.95 2.29 -20.77
N SER A 252 -2.80 1.54 -21.50
CA SER A 252 -3.82 2.11 -22.39
C SER A 252 -5.13 2.46 -21.68
N ASN A 253 -5.45 1.77 -20.59
CA ASN A 253 -6.78 1.83 -19.94
C ASN A 253 -6.79 2.45 -18.53
N SER A 254 -5.62 2.79 -17.96
CA SER A 254 -5.51 3.35 -16.61
C SER A 254 -4.81 4.70 -16.61
N GLU A 255 -5.61 5.76 -16.46
CA GLU A 255 -5.12 7.14 -16.29
C GLU A 255 -4.17 7.25 -15.09
N ALA A 256 -4.47 6.57 -13.98
CA ALA A 256 -3.63 6.61 -12.78
C ALA A 256 -2.21 6.07 -13.05
N LEU A 257 -2.09 4.97 -13.81
CA LEU A 257 -0.79 4.41 -14.18
C LEU A 257 -0.06 5.32 -15.17
N GLN A 258 -0.76 5.85 -16.18
CA GLN A 258 -0.19 6.80 -17.14
C GLN A 258 0.39 8.02 -16.42
N GLU A 259 -0.36 8.61 -15.48
CA GLU A 259 0.09 9.75 -14.68
C GLU A 259 1.31 9.40 -13.82
N ALA A 260 1.32 8.21 -13.19
CA ALA A 260 2.45 7.77 -12.36
C ALA A 260 3.74 7.52 -13.15
N LEU A 261 3.63 7.21 -14.44
CA LEU A 261 4.75 6.97 -15.35
C LEU A 261 5.08 8.17 -16.25
N LEU A 262 4.31 9.26 -16.16
CA LEU A 262 4.52 10.43 -16.99
C LEU A 262 5.93 11.01 -16.78
N GLY A 263 6.61 11.29 -17.89
CA GLY A 263 7.97 11.85 -17.91
C GLY A 263 9.07 10.87 -17.51
N LEU A 264 8.75 9.60 -17.26
CA LEU A 264 9.71 8.60 -16.86
C LEU A 264 10.49 8.07 -18.08
N ALA A 265 11.82 8.10 -18.00
CA ALA A 265 12.69 7.64 -19.08
C ALA A 265 13.30 6.25 -18.84
N CYS A 266 13.07 5.65 -17.67
CA CYS A 266 13.68 4.38 -17.31
C CYS A 266 12.87 3.17 -17.79
N PRO A 267 13.53 2.02 -18.01
CA PRO A 267 12.85 0.79 -18.39
C PRO A 267 11.87 0.30 -17.31
N ILE A 268 10.75 -0.24 -17.78
CA ILE A 268 9.77 -0.96 -16.96
C ILE A 268 9.93 -2.46 -17.17
N LEU A 269 10.12 -3.20 -16.08
CA LEU A 269 10.22 -4.66 -16.13
C LEU A 269 8.96 -5.34 -15.59
N THR A 270 8.52 -6.38 -16.31
CA THR A 270 7.26 -7.12 -16.11
C THR A 270 7.51 -8.62 -15.87
N ASP A 271 8.71 -8.98 -15.44
CA ASP A 271 9.21 -10.33 -15.18
C ASP A 271 9.15 -10.67 -13.68
N LYS A 272 9.23 -11.96 -13.40
CA LYS A 272 9.14 -12.48 -12.03
C LYS A 272 10.46 -12.21 -11.29
N LEU A 273 10.35 -11.72 -10.06
CA LEU A 273 11.50 -11.65 -9.15
C LEU A 273 11.94 -13.06 -8.74
N VAL A 274 13.24 -13.34 -8.89
CA VAL A 274 13.83 -14.65 -8.60
C VAL A 274 14.05 -14.86 -7.10
N ASP A 275 14.37 -13.79 -6.37
CA ASP A 275 14.58 -13.81 -4.92
C ASP A 275 13.69 -12.76 -4.27
N ILE A 276 12.66 -13.18 -3.53
CA ILE A 276 11.70 -12.28 -2.89
C ILE A 276 12.19 -12.04 -1.46
N PRO A 277 12.64 -10.81 -1.10
CA PRO A 277 13.05 -10.45 0.27
C PRO A 277 11.94 -10.61 1.32
N LEU A 278 10.73 -10.91 0.83
CA LEU A 278 9.47 -11.00 1.52
C LEU A 278 8.96 -12.46 1.50
N ALA A 279 9.78 -13.43 1.89
CA ALA A 279 9.31 -14.82 2.03
C ALA A 279 8.07 -14.93 2.96
N TRP A 280 7.86 -13.94 3.83
CA TRP A 280 6.67 -13.79 4.67
C TRP A 280 5.45 -13.19 3.94
N MET A 281 5.61 -12.44 2.84
CA MET A 281 4.50 -11.95 2.03
C MET A 281 3.92 -13.09 1.20
N GLY A 282 3.24 -14.01 1.88
CA GLY A 282 2.34 -15.02 1.33
C GLY A 282 2.63 -15.49 -0.10
N LYS A 283 1.57 -15.54 -0.91
CA LYS A 283 1.67 -15.86 -2.34
C LYS A 283 1.59 -14.57 -3.13
N TRP A 284 2.73 -14.05 -3.55
CA TRP A 284 2.80 -13.01 -4.58
C TRP A 284 1.90 -13.35 -5.77
N GLN A 285 1.13 -12.37 -6.25
CA GLN A 285 0.18 -12.55 -7.35
C GLN A 285 0.44 -11.53 -8.45
N TRP A 286 0.26 -11.99 -9.69
CA TRP A 286 0.21 -11.12 -10.86
C TRP A 286 -1.06 -10.27 -10.84
N ILE A 287 -0.92 -8.98 -11.09
CA ILE A 287 -2.05 -8.14 -11.47
C ILE A 287 -2.43 -8.52 -12.91
N VAL A 288 -3.69 -8.91 -13.08
CA VAL A 288 -4.25 -9.34 -14.36
C VAL A 288 -5.28 -8.35 -14.87
N ILE A 289 -5.57 -8.43 -16.17
CA ILE A 289 -6.61 -7.63 -16.82
C ILE A 289 -7.98 -7.96 -16.18
N PRO A 290 -8.80 -6.96 -15.82
CA PRO A 290 -10.16 -7.18 -15.31
C PRO A 290 -11.03 -7.94 -16.33
N LYS A 291 -11.90 -8.83 -15.85
CA LYS A 291 -12.91 -9.53 -16.67
C LYS A 291 -14.01 -8.61 -17.18
N ARG A 292 -14.13 -7.42 -16.55
CA ARG A 292 -15.09 -6.42 -16.98
C ARG A 292 -14.72 -5.82 -18.33
N GLN A 293 -15.64 -5.89 -19.28
CA GLN A 293 -15.55 -5.22 -20.56
C GLN A 293 -16.20 -3.82 -20.51
N ILE A 294 -15.62 -2.87 -21.25
CA ILE A 294 -16.17 -1.51 -21.40
C ILE A 294 -17.32 -1.51 -22.40
N GLN A 295 -17.21 -2.32 -23.45
CA GLN A 295 -18.21 -2.44 -24.50
C GLN A 295 -19.12 -3.66 -24.25
N PRO A 296 -20.36 -3.65 -24.77
CA PRO A 296 -21.22 -4.82 -24.76
C PRO A 296 -20.55 -6.02 -25.43
N ILE A 297 -20.72 -7.19 -24.83
CA ILE A 297 -20.14 -8.44 -25.32
C ILE A 297 -21.09 -9.07 -26.35
N ALA A 298 -20.62 -9.27 -27.57
CA ALA A 298 -21.40 -9.89 -28.63
C ALA A 298 -21.77 -11.34 -28.28
N GLY A 299 -23.03 -11.71 -28.44
CA GLY A 299 -23.53 -13.06 -28.12
C GLY A 299 -23.64 -13.38 -26.62
N ALA A 300 -23.30 -12.45 -25.73
CA ALA A 300 -23.49 -12.62 -24.29
C ALA A 300 -24.97 -12.52 -23.91
N ARG A 301 -25.33 -13.17 -22.78
CA ARG A 301 -26.68 -13.06 -22.21
C ARG A 301 -26.90 -11.61 -21.77
N THR A 302 -28.00 -11.00 -22.20
CA THR A 302 -28.39 -9.66 -21.73
C THR A 302 -29.40 -9.79 -20.59
N VAL A 303 -29.10 -9.13 -19.48
CA VAL A 303 -29.90 -9.14 -18.26
C VAL A 303 -30.24 -7.72 -17.88
N PHE A 304 -31.50 -7.46 -17.62
CA PHE A 304 -32.00 -6.17 -17.13
C PHE A 304 -32.26 -6.27 -15.64
N THR A 305 -31.71 -5.33 -14.87
CA THR A 305 -31.88 -5.24 -13.42
C THR A 305 -32.59 -3.96 -13.04
N ASP A 306 -33.57 -4.07 -12.15
CA ASP A 306 -34.31 -2.93 -11.59
C ASP A 306 -34.68 -3.19 -10.12
N ALA A 307 -35.07 -2.16 -9.38
CA ALA A 307 -35.51 -2.27 -8.01
C ALA A 307 -36.67 -1.32 -7.66
N GLY A 308 -37.63 -1.86 -6.90
CA GLY A 308 -38.76 -1.10 -6.37
C GLY A 308 -38.58 -0.80 -4.89
N LYS A 309 -38.40 0.48 -4.52
CA LYS A 309 -38.31 0.88 -3.10
C LYS A 309 -39.61 0.59 -2.32
N LYS A 310 -40.78 0.84 -2.93
CA LYS A 310 -42.09 0.62 -2.29
C LYS A 310 -42.42 -0.87 -2.12
N SER A 311 -42.06 -1.68 -3.10
CA SER A 311 -42.27 -3.13 -3.06
C SER A 311 -41.18 -3.86 -2.26
N HIS A 312 -40.06 -3.20 -1.94
CA HIS A 312 -38.87 -3.79 -1.34
C HIS A 312 -38.33 -4.99 -2.13
N THR A 313 -38.42 -4.92 -3.46
CA THR A 313 -38.00 -6.00 -4.36
C THR A 313 -36.92 -5.54 -5.31
N ALA A 314 -36.02 -6.44 -5.65
CA ALA A 314 -35.11 -6.31 -6.77
C ALA A 314 -35.53 -7.30 -7.85
N ALA A 315 -35.63 -6.85 -9.10
CA ALA A 315 -36.07 -7.64 -10.24
C ALA A 315 -34.91 -7.83 -11.20
N ILE A 316 -34.81 -9.04 -11.75
CA ILE A 316 -33.84 -9.44 -12.75
C ILE A 316 -34.64 -10.09 -13.87
N THR A 317 -34.46 -9.63 -15.11
CA THR A 317 -35.16 -10.16 -16.28
C THR A 317 -34.17 -10.45 -17.40
N TRP A 318 -34.36 -11.56 -18.10
CA TRP A 318 -33.51 -11.94 -19.23
C TRP A 318 -34.30 -12.75 -20.24
N GLU A 319 -33.83 -12.76 -21.48
CA GLU A 319 -34.40 -13.59 -22.52
C GLU A 319 -33.60 -14.90 -22.63
N GLU A 320 -34.31 -16.02 -22.73
CA GLU A 320 -33.76 -17.36 -22.94
C GLU A 320 -34.62 -18.12 -23.96
N GLU A 321 -34.02 -18.49 -25.10
CA GLU A 321 -34.68 -19.26 -26.17
C GLU A 321 -36.00 -18.64 -26.67
N GLY A 322 -36.05 -17.31 -26.79
CA GLY A 322 -37.24 -16.58 -27.23
C GLY A 322 -38.30 -16.37 -26.14
N GLN A 323 -38.02 -16.77 -24.89
CA GLN A 323 -38.91 -16.58 -23.75
C GLN A 323 -38.30 -15.68 -22.68
N TRP A 324 -39.11 -14.77 -22.13
CA TRP A 324 -38.70 -13.91 -21.04
C TRP A 324 -38.76 -14.64 -19.70
N GLN A 325 -37.61 -14.72 -19.05
CA GLN A 325 -37.45 -15.24 -17.70
C GLN A 325 -37.28 -14.08 -16.72
N HIS A 326 -37.67 -14.30 -15.47
CA HIS A 326 -37.50 -13.30 -14.42
C HIS A 326 -37.22 -13.93 -13.06
N GLN A 327 -36.48 -13.19 -12.24
CA GLN A 327 -36.24 -13.50 -10.84
C GLN A 327 -36.55 -12.27 -9.99
N ILE A 328 -37.31 -12.46 -8.93
CA ILE A 328 -37.60 -11.42 -7.94
C ILE A 328 -36.90 -11.79 -6.63
N LEU A 329 -36.14 -10.84 -6.10
CA LEU A 329 -35.47 -10.94 -4.81
C LEU A 329 -36.16 -10.02 -3.81
N LYS A 330 -36.43 -10.54 -2.61
CA LYS A 330 -36.96 -9.72 -1.51
C LYS A 330 -35.81 -9.08 -0.76
N GLY A 331 -35.79 -7.76 -0.67
CA GLY A 331 -34.84 -7.04 0.15
C GLY A 331 -35.33 -6.82 1.58
N LEU A 332 -34.46 -6.20 2.37
CA LEU A 332 -34.77 -5.81 3.74
C LEU A 332 -35.74 -4.62 3.72
N ARG A 333 -36.72 -4.61 4.65
CA ARG A 333 -37.65 -3.48 4.81
C ARG A 333 -36.95 -2.15 5.14
N THR A 334 -35.79 -2.22 5.78
CA THR A 334 -34.93 -1.07 6.11
C THR A 334 -33.90 -0.76 5.02
N GLY A 335 -33.89 -1.49 3.90
CA GLY A 335 -32.95 -1.31 2.80
C GLY A 335 -33.22 -0.04 1.98
N SER A 336 -32.15 0.57 1.46
CA SER A 336 -32.27 1.66 0.49
C SER A 336 -32.47 1.12 -0.92
N LEU A 337 -32.94 1.97 -1.85
CA LEU A 337 -33.07 1.61 -3.26
C LEU A 337 -31.73 1.10 -3.83
N GLN A 338 -30.63 1.79 -3.54
CA GLN A 338 -29.27 1.39 -3.94
C GLN A 338 -28.90 -0.03 -3.47
N THR A 339 -29.31 -0.42 -2.26
CA THR A 339 -29.03 -1.78 -1.76
C THR A 339 -29.83 -2.87 -2.47
N LEU A 340 -31.02 -2.53 -2.98
CA LEU A 340 -31.83 -3.45 -3.79
C LEU A 340 -31.28 -3.58 -5.21
N GLU A 341 -30.95 -2.46 -5.84
CA GLU A 341 -30.33 -2.43 -7.18
C GLU A 341 -29.02 -3.23 -7.17
N LEU A 342 -28.18 -3.04 -6.16
CA LEU A 342 -26.93 -3.77 -5.99
C LEU A 342 -27.18 -5.28 -5.78
N LEU A 343 -28.23 -5.64 -5.05
CA LEU A 343 -28.61 -7.04 -4.81
C LEU A 343 -28.98 -7.77 -6.11
N ALA A 344 -29.72 -7.11 -7.02
CA ALA A 344 -30.04 -7.67 -8.33
C ALA A 344 -28.78 -7.97 -9.15
N VAL A 345 -27.84 -7.03 -9.19
CA VAL A 345 -26.58 -7.19 -9.93
C VAL A 345 -25.70 -8.28 -9.33
N ILE A 346 -25.59 -8.34 -7.99
CA ILE A 346 -24.85 -9.41 -7.29
C ILE A 346 -25.42 -10.77 -7.68
N TRP A 347 -26.75 -10.91 -7.66
CA TRP A 347 -27.39 -12.17 -8.03
C TRP A 347 -27.06 -12.55 -9.48
N ALA A 348 -27.24 -11.64 -10.44
CA ALA A 348 -26.94 -11.91 -11.85
C ALA A 348 -25.48 -12.33 -12.07
N LEU A 349 -24.53 -11.65 -11.42
CA LEU A 349 -23.10 -11.98 -11.51
C LEU A 349 -22.75 -13.31 -10.85
N ALA A 350 -23.39 -13.66 -9.73
CA ALA A 350 -23.11 -14.87 -8.97
C ALA A 350 -23.77 -16.13 -9.55
N THR A 351 -24.94 -16.01 -10.17
CA THR A 351 -25.70 -17.17 -10.66
C THR A 351 -25.45 -17.49 -12.12
N MET A 352 -25.19 -16.49 -12.96
CA MET A 352 -25.04 -16.70 -14.40
C MET A 352 -23.59 -16.94 -14.79
N ASN A 353 -23.18 -18.21 -14.81
CA ASN A 353 -21.82 -18.61 -15.24
C ASN A 353 -21.69 -18.65 -16.77
N ARG A 354 -21.72 -17.47 -17.41
CA ARG A 354 -21.50 -17.25 -18.85
C ARG A 354 -21.17 -15.77 -19.13
N PRO A 355 -20.69 -15.39 -20.33
CA PRO A 355 -20.55 -14.00 -20.71
C PRO A 355 -21.88 -13.23 -20.55
N LEU A 356 -21.80 -12.04 -19.95
CA LEU A 356 -22.99 -11.33 -19.47
C LEU A 356 -22.96 -9.84 -19.81
N ASN A 357 -24.05 -9.31 -20.36
CA ASN A 357 -24.33 -7.88 -20.47
C ASN A 357 -25.38 -7.51 -19.43
N ILE A 358 -25.04 -6.71 -18.43
CA ILE A 358 -25.98 -6.26 -17.40
C ILE A 358 -26.40 -4.83 -17.73
N VAL A 359 -27.69 -4.66 -18.00
CA VAL A 359 -28.33 -3.37 -18.28
C VAL A 359 -29.04 -2.90 -17.02
N MET A 360 -28.76 -1.67 -16.60
CA MET A 360 -29.38 -1.06 -15.42
C MET A 360 -29.58 0.43 -15.63
N ASP A 361 -30.55 1.00 -14.93
CA ASP A 361 -30.82 2.44 -14.96
C ASP A 361 -30.19 3.21 -13.79
N SER A 362 -29.65 2.49 -12.79
CA SER A 362 -28.91 3.06 -11.67
C SER A 362 -27.48 3.43 -12.05
N ALA A 363 -27.23 4.73 -12.24
CA ALA A 363 -25.89 5.27 -12.48
C ALA A 363 -24.94 4.99 -11.28
N TYR A 364 -25.50 4.96 -10.07
CA TYR A 364 -24.74 4.66 -8.85
C TYR A 364 -24.21 3.23 -8.87
N VAL A 365 -25.07 2.24 -9.11
CA VAL A 365 -24.67 0.82 -9.14
C VAL A 365 -23.75 0.55 -10.34
N ALA A 366 -24.03 1.14 -11.50
CA ALA A 366 -23.15 1.05 -12.65
C ALA A 366 -21.73 1.53 -12.32
N GLY A 367 -21.62 2.70 -11.67
CA GLY A 367 -20.33 3.26 -11.24
C GLY A 367 -19.63 2.44 -10.15
N VAL A 368 -20.36 1.73 -9.27
CA VAL A 368 -19.78 0.81 -8.28
C VAL A 368 -19.21 -0.42 -8.99
N VAL A 369 -20.01 -1.09 -9.82
CA VAL A 369 -19.65 -2.35 -10.46
C VAL A 369 -18.51 -2.14 -11.48
N ALA A 370 -18.44 -0.97 -12.11
CA ALA A 370 -17.33 -0.58 -12.98
C ALA A 370 -15.97 -0.54 -12.26
N ARG A 371 -15.97 -0.33 -10.93
CA ARG A 371 -14.76 -0.12 -10.14
C ARG A 371 -14.47 -1.20 -9.12
N ILE A 372 -15.41 -2.13 -8.86
CA ILE A 372 -15.30 -3.10 -7.77
C ILE A 372 -14.24 -4.17 -8.02
N GLU A 373 -14.03 -4.58 -9.27
CA GLU A 373 -13.12 -5.69 -9.61
C GLU A 373 -11.68 -5.37 -9.15
N GLY A 374 -11.15 -6.22 -8.27
CA GLY A 374 -9.82 -6.04 -7.69
C GLY A 374 -9.66 -4.82 -6.77
N ALA A 375 -10.75 -4.15 -6.37
CA ALA A 375 -10.69 -2.99 -5.48
C ALA A 375 -10.58 -3.39 -4.00
N LEU A 376 -9.95 -2.52 -3.23
CA LEU A 376 -10.04 -2.52 -1.77
C LEU A 376 -11.26 -1.72 -1.33
N ILE A 377 -12.06 -2.32 -0.46
CA ILE A 377 -13.30 -1.73 0.04
C ILE A 377 -13.02 -1.17 1.44
N LYS A 378 -13.18 0.14 1.58
CA LYS A 378 -13.16 0.80 2.89
C LYS A 378 -14.44 0.47 3.66
N GLU A 379 -14.32 0.21 4.96
CA GLU A 379 -15.48 0.10 5.83
C GLU A 379 -16.29 1.41 5.78
N VAL A 380 -17.60 1.28 5.57
CA VAL A 380 -18.55 2.42 5.54
C VAL A 380 -19.52 2.32 6.71
N GLN A 381 -20.07 3.47 7.14
CA GLN A 381 -21.04 3.54 8.23
C GLN A 381 -22.25 2.63 7.99
N ASN A 382 -22.70 2.52 6.73
CA ASN A 382 -23.79 1.62 6.35
C ASN A 382 -23.27 0.18 6.20
N GLN A 383 -23.38 -0.59 7.29
CA GLN A 383 -22.92 -1.99 7.36
C GLN A 383 -23.58 -2.89 6.30
N ARG A 384 -24.84 -2.64 5.93
CA ARG A 384 -25.51 -3.42 4.88
C ARG A 384 -24.87 -3.17 3.51
N LEU A 385 -24.61 -1.90 3.18
CA LEU A 385 -23.96 -1.54 1.94
C LEU A 385 -22.53 -2.10 1.87
N PHE A 386 -21.78 -2.02 2.97
CA PHE A 386 -20.45 -2.63 3.07
C PHE A 386 -20.49 -4.15 2.81
N SER A 387 -21.45 -4.85 3.44
CA SER A 387 -21.66 -6.29 3.21
C SER A 387 -21.98 -6.60 1.74
N LEU A 388 -22.81 -5.79 1.09
CA LEU A 388 -23.13 -5.98 -0.33
C LEU A 388 -21.94 -5.69 -1.25
N PHE A 389 -21.08 -4.70 -0.95
CA PHE A 389 -19.85 -4.50 -1.71
C PHE A 389 -18.92 -5.71 -1.62
N ASN A 390 -18.78 -6.31 -0.43
CA ASN A 390 -18.00 -7.54 -0.28
C ASN A 390 -18.61 -8.72 -1.04
N GLN A 391 -19.93 -8.88 -1.01
CA GLN A 391 -20.63 -9.90 -1.81
C GLN A 391 -20.46 -9.68 -3.32
N LEU A 392 -20.52 -8.42 -3.77
CA LEU A 392 -20.28 -8.08 -5.17
C LEU A 392 -18.84 -8.40 -5.59
N LEU A 393 -17.86 -8.01 -4.78
CA LEU A 393 -16.45 -8.33 -5.03
C LEU A 393 -16.24 -9.85 -5.09
N GLN A 394 -16.84 -10.60 -4.18
CA GLN A 394 -16.78 -12.06 -4.18
C GLN A 394 -17.40 -12.64 -5.46
N ALA A 395 -18.58 -12.16 -5.85
CA ALA A 395 -19.26 -12.61 -7.07
C ALA A 395 -18.41 -12.34 -8.31
N VAL A 396 -17.82 -11.15 -8.46
CA VAL A 396 -16.94 -10.81 -9.57
C VAL A 396 -15.66 -11.67 -9.56
N ASN A 397 -15.06 -11.88 -8.39
CA ASN A 397 -13.84 -12.68 -8.28
C ASN A 397 -14.08 -14.16 -8.65
N SER A 398 -15.24 -14.72 -8.28
CA SER A 398 -15.60 -16.11 -8.58
C SER A 398 -16.02 -16.36 -10.03
N ARG A 399 -16.32 -15.32 -10.81
CA ARG A 399 -16.73 -15.50 -12.22
C ARG A 399 -15.57 -15.99 -13.08
N GLU A 400 -15.82 -16.93 -13.98
CA GLU A 400 -14.83 -17.34 -14.97
C GLU A 400 -14.94 -16.50 -16.26
N HIS A 401 -16.14 -16.03 -16.57
CA HIS A 401 -16.46 -15.34 -17.80
C HIS A 401 -16.54 -13.82 -17.65
N GLU A 402 -16.28 -13.14 -18.77
CA GLU A 402 -16.37 -11.70 -18.92
C GLU A 402 -17.78 -11.17 -18.65
N TYR A 403 -17.86 -9.88 -18.33
CA TYR A 403 -19.14 -9.19 -18.17
C TYR A 403 -19.02 -7.72 -18.57
N ALA A 404 -20.09 -7.15 -19.11
CA ALA A 404 -20.20 -5.72 -19.40
C ALA A 404 -21.33 -5.10 -18.58
N ILE A 405 -21.15 -3.84 -18.20
CA ILE A 405 -22.15 -3.06 -17.48
C ILE A 405 -22.60 -1.92 -18.40
N ILE A 406 -23.90 -1.86 -18.64
CA ILE A 406 -24.53 -0.90 -19.54
C ILE A 406 -25.48 -0.06 -18.70
N HIS A 407 -25.20 1.24 -18.61
CA HIS A 407 -26.09 2.19 -17.93
C HIS A 407 -27.03 2.83 -18.94
N ILE A 408 -28.32 2.81 -18.64
CA ILE A 408 -29.36 3.45 -19.46
C ILE A 408 -30.09 4.52 -18.65
N ARG A 409 -30.70 5.49 -19.32
CA ARG A 409 -31.50 6.50 -18.62
C ARG A 409 -32.89 5.95 -18.30
N SER A 410 -33.26 6.00 -17.03
CA SER A 410 -34.60 5.61 -16.59
C SER A 410 -35.68 6.46 -17.29
N HIS A 411 -36.83 5.84 -17.56
CA HIS A 411 -38.02 6.48 -18.12
C HIS A 411 -37.83 7.22 -19.47
N LYS A 412 -36.89 6.76 -20.32
CA LYS A 412 -36.65 7.31 -21.67
C LYS A 412 -36.89 6.30 -22.79
N TRP A 413 -38.03 5.59 -22.73
CA TRP A 413 -38.38 4.58 -23.74
C TRP A 413 -38.45 5.15 -25.17
N ASP A 414 -38.77 6.44 -25.30
CA ASP A 414 -38.89 7.16 -26.58
C ASP A 414 -37.54 7.41 -27.30
N VAL A 415 -36.41 7.22 -26.61
CA VAL A 415 -35.08 7.57 -27.12
C VAL A 415 -34.30 6.34 -27.62
N GLY A 416 -34.85 5.13 -27.45
CA GLY A 416 -34.14 3.88 -27.71
C GLY A 416 -33.06 3.58 -26.66
N LEU A 417 -32.55 2.33 -26.67
CA LEU A 417 -31.39 1.91 -25.87
C LEU A 417 -30.08 2.50 -26.42
#